data_AF-A0A3N5SL53-F1
#
_entry.id   AF-A0A3N5SL53-F1
#
_cell.length_a   1.000
_cell.length_b   1.000
_cell.length_c   1.000
_cell.angle_alpha   90.00
_cell.angle_beta   90.00
_cell.angle_gamma   90.00
#
_symmetry.space_group_name_H-M   'P 1'
#
loop_
_entity.id
_entity.type
_entity.pdbx_description
1 polymer ?
#
loop_
_entity_poly.entity_id
_entity_poly.type
_entity_poly.pdbx_seq_one_letter_code
_entity_poly.pdbx_strand_id
1 'polypeptide(L)'
;MDGVNKRKSWEHGRLMKKLVHTREISIRSFDLGDHSILVEGTLVDHGYGQRHDDASEGPELVHHMVIRLKVKGPGMLIEQAEAAMPHHPRKECPEALPSL
;
A
#
# COMPACT_ATOMS: atom_id res chain seq x y z
N MET A 1 -38.44 4.94 36.17
CA MET A 1 -37.09 5.04 36.79
C MET A 1 -36.81 3.65 37.32
N ASP A 2 -35.95 2.80 36.74
CA ASP A 2 -34.75 3.08 35.97
C ASP A 2 -34.43 1.96 34.98
N GLY A 3 -34.18 2.32 33.73
CA GLY A 3 -33.73 1.41 32.69
C GLY A 3 -32.26 1.09 32.87
N VAL A 4 -31.95 -0.17 33.21
CA VAL A 4 -30.58 -0.67 33.27
C VAL A 4 -30.04 -0.79 31.84
N ASN A 5 -29.37 0.26 31.40
CA ASN A 5 -28.61 0.31 30.16
C ASN A 5 -27.38 -0.60 30.28
N LYS A 6 -27.49 -1.87 29.86
CA LYS A 6 -26.34 -2.78 29.72
C LYS A 6 -25.54 -2.41 28.46
N ARG A 7 -24.86 -1.26 28.49
CA ARG A 7 -23.69 -1.06 27.63
C ARG A 7 -22.64 -2.05 28.10
N LYS A 8 -22.44 -3.12 27.33
CA LYS A 8 -21.31 -4.03 27.50
C LYS A 8 -20.04 -3.20 27.40
N SER A 9 -19.43 -2.95 28.55
CA SER A 9 -18.13 -2.31 28.67
C SER A 9 -17.08 -3.27 28.13
N TRP A 10 -16.42 -2.90 27.04
CA TRP A 10 -15.27 -3.63 26.51
C TRP A 10 -14.04 -3.21 27.30
N GLU A 11 -13.95 -3.63 28.57
CA GLU A 11 -12.77 -3.35 29.40
C GLU A 11 -11.73 -4.46 29.24
N HIS A 12 -10.65 -4.09 28.55
CA HIS A 12 -9.25 -4.36 28.92
C HIS A 12 -8.80 -5.82 29.16
N GLY A 13 -8.98 -6.69 28.15
CA GLY A 13 -7.93 -7.66 27.83
C GLY A 13 -6.88 -6.94 26.98
N ARG A 14 -5.60 -6.88 27.39
CA ARG A 14 -4.52 -6.32 26.55
C ARG A 14 -4.46 -7.15 25.25
N LEU A 15 -5.13 -6.70 24.20
CA LEU A 15 -4.97 -7.26 22.87
C LEU A 15 -3.54 -6.93 22.44
N MET A 16 -2.62 -7.88 22.64
CA MET A 16 -1.24 -7.75 22.15
C MET A 16 -1.30 -7.76 20.62
N LYS A 17 -1.36 -6.57 20.03
CA LYS A 17 -1.31 -6.41 18.58
C LYS A 17 0.11 -6.74 18.12
N LYS A 18 0.25 -7.78 17.29
CA LYS A 18 1.47 -8.05 16.54
C LYS A 18 1.41 -7.27 15.24
N LEU A 19 2.37 -6.38 15.00
CA LEU A 19 2.53 -5.75 13.69
C LEU A 19 3.00 -6.84 12.72
N VAL A 20 2.31 -6.97 11.58
CA VAL A 20 2.63 -7.97 10.55
C VAL A 20 2.97 -7.34 9.21
N HIS A 21 2.53 -6.10 8.99
CA HIS A 21 2.70 -5.40 7.72
C HIS A 21 2.58 -3.89 7.89
N THR A 22 3.40 -3.13 7.17
CA THR A 22 3.22 -1.69 6.94
C THR A 22 3.22 -1.40 5.46
N ARG A 23 2.46 -0.39 5.05
CA ARG A 23 2.41 0.12 3.67
C ARG A 23 2.52 1.62 3.70
N GLU A 24 3.51 2.14 2.99
CA GLU A 24 3.61 3.56 2.69
C GLU A 24 3.18 3.80 1.25
N ILE A 25 2.30 4.78 1.04
CA ILE A 25 1.87 5.21 -0.30
C ILE A 25 2.19 6.70 -0.41
N SER A 26 2.98 7.05 -1.41
CA SER A 26 3.26 8.45 -1.77
C SER A 26 2.75 8.72 -3.18
N ILE A 27 2.14 9.88 -3.36
CA ILE A 27 1.67 10.36 -4.66
C ILE A 27 2.16 11.79 -4.81
N ARG A 28 2.84 12.07 -5.92
CA ARG A 28 3.30 13.40 -6.29
C ARG A 28 2.73 13.75 -7.67
N SER A 29 2.26 14.97 -7.81
CA SER A 29 1.77 15.49 -9.08
C SER A 29 2.60 16.70 -9.48
N PHE A 30 3.04 16.71 -10.73
CA PHE A 30 3.84 17.78 -11.31
C PHE A 30 3.08 18.37 -12.49
N ASP A 31 2.97 19.70 -12.55
CA ASP A 31 2.44 20.40 -13.72
C ASP A 31 3.46 20.32 -14.87
N LEU A 32 3.02 19.87 -16.03
CA LEU A 32 3.82 19.79 -17.25
C LEU A 32 3.44 20.90 -18.26
N GLY A 33 2.50 21.77 -17.92
CA GLY A 33 1.92 22.73 -18.86
C GLY A 33 0.91 22.07 -19.81
N ASP A 34 0.29 22.88 -20.67
CA ASP A 34 -0.68 22.44 -21.67
C ASP A 34 -1.77 21.52 -21.10
N HIS A 35 -2.33 21.84 -19.93
CA HIS A 35 -3.30 20.99 -19.23
C HIS A 35 -2.82 19.55 -19.01
N SER A 36 -1.52 19.33 -18.84
CA SER A 36 -0.94 18.00 -18.62
C SER A 36 -0.29 17.94 -17.24
N ILE A 37 -0.46 16.80 -16.56
CA ILE A 37 0.23 16.53 -15.29
C ILE A 37 0.98 15.20 -15.37
N LEU A 38 2.12 15.12 -14.68
CA LEU A 38 2.77 13.86 -14.34
C LEU A 38 2.32 13.47 -12.94
N VAL A 39 1.78 12.26 -12.79
CA VAL A 39 1.48 11.66 -11.48
C VAL A 39 2.48 10.55 -11.24
N GLU A 40 3.30 10.69 -10.20
CA GLU A 40 4.19 9.63 -9.72
C GLU A 40 3.64 9.03 -8.43
N GLY A 41 3.42 7.73 -8.41
CA GLY A 41 3.03 6.97 -7.24
C GLY A 41 4.13 6.01 -6.80
N THR A 42 4.37 5.90 -5.49
CA THR A 42 5.20 4.85 -4.91
C THR A 42 4.44 4.10 -3.84
N LEU A 43 4.59 2.78 -3.80
CA LEU A 43 4.07 1.92 -2.74
C LEU A 43 5.23 1.10 -2.19
N VAL A 44 5.45 1.17 -0.88
CA VAL A 44 6.50 0.43 -0.18
C VAL A 44 5.87 -0.37 0.94
N ASP A 45 5.95 -1.69 0.83
CA ASP A 45 5.44 -2.65 1.81
C ASP A 45 6.57 -3.24 2.64
N HIS A 46 6.41 -3.28 3.96
CA HIS A 46 7.28 -4.07 4.84
C HIS A 46 6.49 -5.11 5.60
N GLY A 47 7.03 -6.33 5.70
CA GLY A 47 6.51 -7.43 6.52
C GLY A 47 7.25 -7.52 7.85
N TYR A 48 6.57 -8.01 8.90
CA TYR A 48 7.14 -8.14 10.24
C TYR A 48 6.94 -9.57 10.78
N GLY A 49 7.99 -10.40 10.63
CA GLY A 49 8.11 -11.80 11.08
C GLY A 49 7.30 -12.83 10.26
N GLN A 50 7.65 -14.13 10.18
CA GLN A 50 8.88 -14.89 10.43
C GLN A 50 9.08 -15.71 9.14
N ARG A 51 10.14 -15.46 8.38
CA ARG A 51 10.68 -16.54 7.54
C ARG A 51 11.20 -17.59 8.54
N HIS A 52 10.68 -18.81 8.46
CA HIS A 52 11.25 -19.94 9.17
C HIS A 52 12.77 -19.87 8.99
N ASP A 53 13.49 -19.76 10.11
CA ASP A 53 14.93 -20.03 10.28
C ASP A 53 15.88 -18.84 10.48
N ASP A 54 15.46 -17.57 10.35
CA ASP A 54 16.35 -16.42 10.65
C ASP A 54 15.74 -15.40 11.62
N ALA A 55 16.50 -15.08 12.67
CA ALA A 55 16.18 -14.20 13.80
C ALA A 55 16.07 -12.69 13.44
N SER A 56 15.45 -12.37 12.31
CA SER A 56 15.15 -10.99 11.92
C SER A 56 13.78 -10.57 12.45
N GLU A 57 13.75 -9.91 13.60
CA GLU A 57 12.54 -9.23 14.12
C GLU A 57 12.27 -7.87 13.44
N GLY A 58 13.07 -7.50 12.43
CA GLY A 58 12.98 -6.23 11.72
C GLY A 58 12.03 -6.23 10.52
N PRO A 59 11.70 -5.03 9.98
CA PRO A 59 10.94 -4.90 8.75
C PRO A 59 11.68 -5.52 7.55
N GLU A 60 11.03 -6.45 6.87
CA GLU A 60 11.49 -6.99 5.58
C GLU A 60 10.78 -6.26 4.45
N LEU A 61 11.50 -5.65 3.51
CA LEU A 61 10.89 -5.07 2.31
C LEU A 61 10.19 -6.19 1.53
N VAL A 62 8.88 -6.08 1.34
CA VAL A 62 8.07 -7.06 0.61
C VAL A 62 7.86 -6.57 -0.81
N HIS A 63 7.33 -5.36 -0.99
CA HIS A 63 7.10 -4.76 -2.30
C HIS A 63 7.64 -3.35 -2.35
N HIS A 64 8.27 -3.01 -3.46
CA HIS A 64 8.50 -1.64 -3.88
C HIS A 64 7.88 -1.52 -5.25
N MET A 65 6.85 -0.69 -5.38
CA MET A 65 6.18 -0.40 -6.64
C MET A 65 6.29 1.08 -6.96
N VAL A 66 6.49 1.38 -8.24
CA VAL A 66 6.53 2.74 -8.77
C VAL A 66 5.59 2.79 -9.97
N ILE A 67 4.74 3.80 -10.02
CA ILE A 67 3.82 4.06 -11.14
C ILE A 67 4.06 5.48 -11.61
N ARG A 68 4.10 5.71 -12.92
CA ARG A 68 4.04 7.06 -13.49
C ARG A 68 2.95 7.14 -14.54
N LEU A 69 2.14 8.18 -14.44
CA LEU A 69 1.05 8.45 -15.37
C LEU A 69 1.22 9.87 -15.92
N LYS A 70 1.16 10.02 -17.24
CA LYS A 70 0.94 11.33 -17.86
C LYS A 70 -0.56 11.48 -18.10
N VAL A 71 -1.17 12.49 -17.50
CA VAL A 71 -2.61 12.73 -17.56
C VAL A 71 -2.91 14.06 -18.23
N LYS A 72 -3.78 14.06 -19.24
CA LYS A 72 -4.26 15.25 -19.96
C LYS A 72 -5.64 15.67 -19.45
N GLY A 73 -5.71 16.88 -18.91
CA GLY A 73 -6.93 17.56 -18.54
C GLY A 73 -7.61 18.29 -19.71
N PRO A 74 -8.86 18.74 -19.52
CA PRO A 74 -9.70 18.51 -18.34
C PRO A 74 -10.33 17.10 -18.32
N GLY A 75 -10.24 16.34 -19.42
CA GLY A 75 -10.86 15.03 -19.56
C GLY A 75 -10.24 13.90 -18.72
N MET A 76 -9.14 14.18 -18.00
CA MET A 76 -8.40 13.21 -17.18
C MET A 76 -7.96 11.98 -17.98
N LEU A 77 -7.57 12.18 -19.24
CA LEU A 77 -7.12 11.11 -20.12
C LEU A 77 -5.70 10.69 -19.73
N ILE A 78 -5.49 9.40 -19.44
CA ILE A 78 -4.14 8.85 -19.25
C ILE A 78 -3.51 8.68 -20.64
N GLU A 79 -2.59 9.58 -21.00
CA GLU A 79 -1.88 9.53 -22.29
C GLU A 79 -0.73 8.53 -22.27
N GLN A 80 -0.10 8.34 -21.11
CA GLN A 80 0.99 7.40 -20.90
C GLN A 80 0.89 6.80 -19.51
N ALA A 81 1.22 5.52 -19.39
CA ALA A 81 1.28 4.80 -18.13
C ALA A 81 2.49 3.87 -18.13
N GLU A 82 3.26 3.92 -17.06
CA GLU A 82 4.31 2.96 -16.75
C GLU A 82 4.19 2.50 -15.30
N ALA A 83 4.54 1.25 -15.07
CA ALA A 83 4.63 0.68 -13.75
C ALA A 83 5.87 -0.21 -13.67
N ALA A 84 6.54 -0.15 -12.54
CA ALA A 84 7.65 -1.02 -12.21
C ALA A 84 7.47 -1.54 -10.79
N MET A 85 7.98 -2.74 -10.54
CA MET A 85 8.08 -3.31 -9.21
C MET A 85 9.56 -3.58 -8.90
N PRO A 86 10.38 -2.57 -8.55
CA PRO A 86 11.82 -2.75 -8.36
C PRO A 86 12.19 -3.84 -7.33
N HIS A 87 11.31 -4.11 -6.37
CA HIS A 87 11.49 -5.19 -5.41
C HIS A 87 10.19 -5.96 -5.21
N HIS A 88 10.30 -7.29 -5.22
CA HIS A 88 9.19 -8.21 -4.97
C HIS A 88 9.70 -9.56 -4.50
N PRO A 89 8.90 -10.33 -3.73
CA PRO A 89 9.38 -11.55 -3.10
C PRO A 89 9.23 -12.79 -3.98
N ARG A 90 8.37 -12.75 -5.01
CA ARG A 90 8.09 -13.89 -5.91
C ARG A 90 8.07 -13.47 -7.37
N LYS A 91 8.45 -14.37 -8.27
CA LYS A 91 8.63 -14.06 -9.70
C LYS A 91 7.32 -13.68 -10.39
N GLU A 92 6.21 -14.20 -9.90
CA GLU A 92 4.86 -13.95 -10.41
C GLU A 92 4.27 -12.60 -9.94
N CYS A 93 4.85 -11.92 -8.95
CA CYS A 93 4.32 -10.67 -8.40
C CYS A 93 4.15 -9.53 -9.42
N PRO A 94 5.02 -9.36 -10.44
CA PRO A 94 4.85 -8.33 -11.46
C PRO A 94 3.72 -8.61 -12.46
N GLU A 95 3.16 -9.83 -12.48
CA GLU A 95 2.15 -10.22 -13.45
C GLU A 95 0.73 -9.94 -12.94
N ALA A 96 -0.10 -9.36 -13.81
CA ALA A 96 -1.54 -9.29 -13.55
C ALA A 96 -2.14 -10.68 -13.79
N LEU A 97 -2.48 -11.39 -12.72
CA LEU A 97 -3.22 -12.63 -12.84
C LEU A 97 -4.62 -12.35 -13.42
N PRO A 98 -5.16 -13.23 -14.28
CA PRO A 98 -6.51 -13.08 -14.79
C PRO A 98 -7.53 -13.04 -13.64
N SER A 99 -8.60 -12.27 -13.80
CA SER A 99 -9.74 -12.29 -12.87
C SER A 99 -10.34 -13.69 -12.80
N LEU A 100 -10.53 -14.21 -11.57
CA LEU A 100 -11.26 -15.46 -11.30
C LEU A 100 -12.70 -15.42 -11.79
#